data_AF-A0A3S0Q4L1-F1
#
_entry.id   AF-A0A3S0Q4L1-F1
#
_cell.length_a   1.000
_cell.length_b   1.000
_cell.length_c   1.000
_cell.angle_alpha   90.00
_cell.angle_beta   90.00
_cell.angle_gamma   90.00
#
_symmetry.space_group_name_H-M   'P 1'
#
loop_
_entity.id
_entity.type
_entity.pdbx_description
1 polymer ?
#
loop_
_entity_poly.entity_id
_entity_poly.type
_entity_poly.pdbx_seq_one_letter_code
_entity_poly.pdbx_strand_id
1 'polypeptide(L)'
;MSSTVSIDANRRGLLFGALAGVLLLLVGGGIWYARSSMSGKSATEGHTANDGSEVGVMLGLADQAYKEKHLVAPVGSNVYEFYFSVLQLDPNNAMAESRLRDAFKPACDVVENTINNGDLDEAQRELSLLRQYDAHNYKLALLGSVLDAQRVIERRRHEAEAARIQAQQDSR
;
A
#
# COMPACT_ATOMS: atom_id res chain seq x y z
N MET A 1 -64.86 -20.39 -15.38
CA MET A 1 -65.52 -19.08 -15.30
C MET A 1 -64.49 -18.13 -14.73
N SER A 2 -63.68 -17.45 -15.54
CA SER A 2 -64.02 -16.16 -16.21
C SER A 2 -64.33 -15.09 -15.15
N SER A 3 -63.66 -13.95 -15.02
CA SER A 3 -62.61 -13.27 -15.80
C SER A 3 -62.04 -12.10 -14.95
N THR A 4 -60.78 -11.72 -15.21
CA THR A 4 -60.18 -10.36 -15.40
C THR A 4 -60.63 -9.17 -14.52
N VAL A 5 -59.75 -8.24 -14.11
CA VAL A 5 -59.12 -7.11 -14.87
C VAL A 5 -58.12 -6.44 -13.88
N SER A 6 -56.78 -6.33 -14.11
CA SER A 6 -55.99 -5.29 -14.84
C SER A 6 -56.14 -3.86 -14.26
N ILE A 7 -55.18 -2.91 -14.15
CA ILE A 7 -53.82 -2.62 -14.64
C ILE A 7 -53.37 -1.30 -13.96
N ASP A 8 -52.06 -1.13 -13.68
CA ASP A 8 -51.19 0.09 -13.62
C ASP A 8 -51.66 1.45 -13.00
N ALA A 9 -50.83 2.44 -12.64
CA ALA A 9 -49.45 2.77 -13.01
C ALA A 9 -48.81 3.75 -12.00
N ASN A 10 -47.49 3.66 -11.89
CA ASN A 10 -46.55 4.64 -11.36
C ASN A 10 -46.44 5.92 -12.24
N ARG A 11 -46.53 7.14 -11.68
CA ARG A 11 -46.01 8.38 -12.32
C ARG A 11 -45.57 9.50 -11.34
N ARG A 12 -44.25 9.65 -11.26
CA ARG A 12 -43.36 10.84 -11.16
C ARG A 12 -43.97 12.27 -11.12
N GLY A 13 -43.36 13.14 -10.29
CA GLY A 13 -43.25 14.60 -10.50
C GLY A 13 -43.21 15.42 -9.19
N LEU A 14 -42.04 15.68 -8.59
CA LEU A 14 -41.22 16.92 -8.67
C LEU A 14 -41.80 18.19 -7.96
N LEU A 15 -41.10 18.58 -6.86
CA LEU A 15 -40.65 19.94 -6.46
C LEU A 15 -41.24 20.69 -5.23
N PHE A 16 -40.31 20.90 -4.29
CA PHE A 16 -39.92 22.08 -3.49
C PHE A 16 -40.90 22.80 -2.56
N GLY A 17 -40.54 22.76 -1.27
CA GLY A 17 -40.80 23.81 -0.28
C GLY A 17 -39.85 23.62 0.90
N ALA A 18 -38.79 24.41 0.97
CA ALA A 18 -37.75 24.38 1.99
C ALA A 18 -38.06 25.30 3.19
N LEU A 19 -37.29 25.09 4.27
CA LEU A 19 -37.19 25.79 5.57
C LEU A 19 -38.23 25.40 6.64
N ALA A 20 -37.86 25.08 7.88
CA ALA A 20 -36.66 25.39 8.69
C ALA A 20 -36.30 24.17 9.59
N GLY A 21 -35.03 23.83 9.83
CA GLY A 21 -34.19 24.46 10.87
C GLY A 21 -34.52 23.90 12.27
N VAL A 22 -33.98 22.74 12.69
CA VAL A 22 -32.76 22.57 13.53
C VAL A 22 -33.04 22.98 15.01
N LEU A 23 -32.80 22.23 16.09
CA LEU A 23 -31.81 21.21 16.48
C LEU A 23 -32.28 20.55 17.81
N LEU A 24 -32.03 19.26 18.05
CA LEU A 24 -31.35 18.71 19.26
C LEU A 24 -31.56 17.19 19.43
N LEU A 25 -30.42 16.51 19.55
CA LEU A 25 -30.10 15.32 20.34
C LEU A 25 -30.83 14.01 20.07
N LEU A 26 -30.05 12.97 19.73
CA LEU A 26 -29.65 11.84 20.60
C LEU A 26 -28.51 11.08 19.87
N VAL A 27 -27.26 11.08 20.40
CA VAL A 27 -26.62 9.98 21.17
C VAL A 27 -26.60 8.65 20.40
N GLY A 28 -25.48 7.99 20.08
CA GLY A 28 -24.07 8.19 20.40
C GLY A 28 -23.21 7.08 19.76
N GLY A 29 -21.89 7.20 19.88
CA GLY A 29 -20.96 6.13 19.47
C GLY A 29 -19.51 6.60 19.30
N GLY A 30 -18.72 6.54 20.38
CA GLY A 30 -17.27 6.28 20.34
C GLY A 30 -16.34 7.26 19.61
N ILE A 31 -16.12 8.46 20.16
CA ILE A 31 -14.94 9.28 19.82
C ILE A 31 -13.88 9.03 20.90
N TRP A 32 -12.91 8.19 20.61
CA TRP A 32 -11.72 8.00 21.46
C TRP A 32 -10.58 8.93 20.99
N TYR A 33 -10.38 9.96 21.80
CA TYR A 33 -9.12 10.60 22.17
C TYR A 33 -8.13 11.03 21.07
N ALA A 34 -8.44 12.16 20.43
CA ALA A 34 -7.42 13.11 19.99
C ALA A 34 -7.38 14.29 20.97
N ARG A 35 -6.48 14.22 21.96
CA ARG A 35 -5.91 15.43 22.57
C ARG A 35 -4.42 15.20 22.76
N SER A 36 -3.72 15.58 21.71
CA SER A 36 -2.33 15.99 21.70
C SER A 36 -2.02 16.88 22.91
N SER A 37 -1.22 16.35 23.84
CA SER A 37 -0.43 17.18 24.74
C SER A 37 0.70 17.77 23.91
N MET A 38 0.47 19.00 23.46
CA MET A 38 1.48 19.89 22.94
C MET A 38 2.50 20.17 24.04
N SER A 39 3.69 19.59 23.92
CA SER A 39 4.90 20.09 24.59
C SER A 39 6.10 19.67 23.76
N GLY A 40 6.59 20.58 22.94
CA GLY A 40 7.83 20.38 22.18
C GLY A 40 7.94 21.21 20.92
N LYS A 41 8.02 22.54 21.07
CA LYS A 41 8.66 23.49 20.16
C LYS A 41 8.30 23.43 18.67
N SER A 42 7.41 24.33 18.27
CA SER A 42 7.46 24.91 16.92
C SER A 42 8.72 25.76 16.77
N ALA A 43 9.66 25.26 15.99
CA ALA A 43 10.45 26.00 15.02
C ALA A 43 10.63 24.98 13.89
N THR A 44 9.91 25.07 12.77
CA THR A 44 10.25 25.95 11.64
C THR A 44 11.74 26.25 11.56
N GLU A 45 12.56 25.20 11.63
CA GLU A 45 13.85 25.20 10.96
C GLU A 45 13.53 24.79 9.52
N GLY A 46 13.68 25.74 8.60
CA GLY A 46 13.80 25.38 7.20
C GLY A 46 14.94 24.37 7.12
N HIS A 47 14.66 23.17 6.62
CA HIS A 47 15.72 22.26 6.19
C HIS A 47 16.31 22.91 4.93
N THR A 48 17.17 23.90 5.17
CA THR A 48 18.00 24.49 4.14
C THR A 48 18.88 23.37 3.63
N ALA A 49 18.53 22.90 2.43
CA ALA A 49 19.39 22.28 1.44
C ALA A 49 20.68 21.64 1.97
N ASN A 50 20.69 20.31 2.02
CA ASN A 50 21.92 19.52 1.90
C ASN A 50 22.97 19.81 2.99
N ASP A 51 22.56 19.91 4.25
CA ASP A 51 23.51 19.78 5.35
C ASP A 51 23.83 18.29 5.54
N GLY A 52 25.11 17.93 5.58
CA GLY A 52 25.56 16.53 5.68
C GLY A 52 25.02 15.78 6.91
N SER A 53 24.40 16.50 7.84
CA SER A 53 23.66 15.96 8.98
C SER A 53 22.44 15.11 8.56
N GLU A 54 21.63 15.54 7.59
CA GLU A 54 20.44 14.79 7.16
C GLU A 54 20.84 13.51 6.39
N VAL A 55 21.83 13.63 5.50
CA VAL A 55 22.43 12.47 4.82
C VAL A 55 22.98 11.49 5.84
N GLY A 56 23.69 11.96 6.88
CA GLY A 56 24.20 11.14 7.96
C GLY A 56 23.11 10.40 8.74
N VAL A 57 21.98 11.06 9.03
CA VAL A 57 20.82 10.43 9.68
C VAL A 57 20.26 9.30 8.81
N MET A 58 20.04 9.55 7.52
CA MET A 58 19.49 8.53 6.61
C MET A 58 20.43 7.35 6.43
N LEU A 59 21.74 7.58 6.37
CA LEU A 59 22.74 6.51 6.34
C LEU A 59 22.72 5.67 7.63
N GLY A 60 22.56 6.32 8.79
CA GLY A 60 22.42 5.62 10.07
C GLY A 60 21.15 4.75 10.13
N LEU A 61 20.02 5.26 9.62
CA LEU A 61 18.77 4.50 9.52
C LEU A 61 18.90 3.33 8.53
N ALA A 62 19.56 3.54 7.39
CA ALA A 62 19.82 2.48 6.42
C ALA A 62 20.68 1.35 7.00
N ASP A 63 21.74 1.68 7.75
CA ASP A 63 22.60 0.71 8.42
C ASP A 63 21.84 -0.07 9.51
N GLN A 64 20.92 0.59 10.23
CA GLN A 64 20.06 -0.08 11.21
C GLN A 64 19.09 -1.05 10.52
N ALA A 65 18.37 -0.59 9.48
CA ALA A 65 17.47 -1.43 8.70
C ALA A 65 18.19 -2.64 8.10
N TYR A 66 19.44 -2.46 7.65
CA TYR A 66 20.25 -3.54 7.09
C TYR A 66 20.55 -4.62 8.15
N LYS A 67 20.91 -4.22 9.38
CA LYS A 67 21.15 -5.17 10.50
C LYS A 67 19.88 -5.93 10.87
N GLU A 68 18.73 -5.28 10.78
CA GLU A 68 17.41 -5.88 11.02
C GLU A 68 16.91 -6.72 9.83
N LYS A 69 17.66 -6.76 8.72
CA LYS A 69 17.27 -7.41 7.46
C LYS A 69 15.99 -6.82 6.85
N HIS A 70 15.67 -5.57 7.20
CA HIS A 70 14.59 -4.81 6.58
C HIS A 70 15.05 -4.28 5.23
N LEU A 71 15.21 -5.17 4.25
CA LEU A 71 15.79 -4.80 2.95
C LEU A 71 14.81 -3.99 2.11
N VAL A 72 13.63 -4.54 1.85
CA VAL A 72 12.56 -3.95 1.01
C VAL A 72 11.22 -3.81 1.73
N ALA A 73 11.16 -4.33 2.95
CA ALA A 73 10.02 -4.28 3.85
C ALA A 73 10.53 -4.16 5.31
N PRO A 74 9.75 -3.58 6.24
CA PRO A 74 8.44 -2.97 6.03
C PRO A 74 8.51 -1.60 5.33
N VAL A 75 7.35 -1.04 4.96
CA VAL A 75 7.23 0.31 4.39
C VAL A 75 7.73 1.36 5.34
N GLY A 76 8.44 2.37 4.84
CA GLY A 76 8.91 3.51 5.62
C GLY A 76 10.09 3.19 6.52
N SER A 77 10.55 1.94 6.55
CA SER A 77 11.63 1.50 7.45
C SER A 77 12.43 0.36 6.82
N ASN A 78 12.93 0.58 5.60
CA ASN A 78 13.76 -0.39 4.90
C ASN A 78 14.99 0.27 4.22
N VAL A 79 15.97 -0.58 3.92
CA VAL A 79 17.28 -0.21 3.37
C VAL A 79 17.14 0.59 2.07
N TYR A 80 16.29 0.13 1.15
CA TYR A 80 16.13 0.77 -0.16
C TYR A 80 15.54 2.17 -0.03
N GLU A 81 14.48 2.35 0.77
CA GLU A 81 13.86 3.66 0.97
C GLU A 81 14.81 4.67 1.63
N PHE A 82 15.61 4.25 2.63
CA PHE A 82 16.58 5.13 3.25
C PHE A 82 17.71 5.53 2.29
N TYR A 83 18.26 4.60 1.50
CA TYR A 83 19.28 4.95 0.51
C TYR A 83 18.74 5.76 -0.66
N PHE A 84 17.48 5.57 -1.08
CA PHE A 84 16.85 6.47 -2.04
C PHE A 84 16.69 7.88 -1.48
N SER A 85 16.39 8.01 -0.19
CA SER A 85 16.37 9.32 0.48
C SER A 85 17.75 9.97 0.50
N VAL A 86 18.82 9.18 0.75
CA VAL A 86 20.21 9.66 0.62
C VAL A 86 20.48 10.16 -0.80
N LEU A 87 20.13 9.39 -1.83
CA LEU A 87 20.38 9.76 -3.23
C LEU A 87 19.52 10.95 -3.71
N GLN A 88 18.39 11.23 -3.07
CA GLN A 88 17.63 12.45 -3.33
C GLN A 88 18.35 13.70 -2.79
N LEU A 89 19.04 13.57 -1.65
CA LEU A 89 19.79 14.66 -1.02
C LEU A 89 21.18 14.83 -1.65
N ASP A 90 21.87 13.72 -1.92
CA ASP A 90 23.19 13.64 -2.54
C ASP A 90 23.19 12.61 -3.68
N PRO A 91 22.84 13.03 -4.91
CA PRO A 91 22.73 12.13 -6.06
C PRO A 91 24.00 11.38 -6.46
N ASN A 92 25.17 11.83 -6.00
CA ASN A 92 26.47 11.22 -6.33
C ASN A 92 27.07 10.47 -5.14
N ASN A 93 26.25 10.10 -4.15
CA ASN A 93 26.72 9.40 -2.94
C ASN A 93 27.18 7.97 -3.26
N ALA A 94 28.48 7.82 -3.53
CA ALA A 94 29.07 6.53 -3.91
C ALA A 94 28.87 5.44 -2.86
N MET A 95 28.74 5.80 -1.58
CA MET A 95 28.47 4.84 -0.52
C MET A 95 27.05 4.29 -0.62
N ALA A 96 26.03 5.14 -0.78
CA ALA A 96 24.65 4.71 -0.94
C ALA A 96 24.48 3.81 -2.18
N GLU A 97 25.06 4.19 -3.32
CA GLU A 97 25.04 3.36 -4.52
C GLU A 97 25.70 1.98 -4.32
N SER A 98 26.86 1.95 -3.64
CA SER A 98 27.55 0.69 -3.35
C SER A 98 26.70 -0.21 -2.45
N ARG A 99 26.09 0.36 -1.41
CA ARG A 99 25.27 -0.39 -0.47
C ARG A 99 23.98 -0.92 -1.12
N LEU A 100 23.37 -0.16 -2.04
CA LEU A 100 22.25 -0.62 -2.86
C LEU A 100 22.65 -1.79 -3.78
N ARG A 101 23.84 -1.74 -4.40
CA ARG A 101 24.39 -2.87 -5.17
C ARG A 101 24.55 -4.12 -4.30
N ASP A 102 25.16 -3.98 -3.13
CA ASP A 102 25.42 -5.09 -2.22
C ASP A 102 24.12 -5.72 -1.68
N ALA A 103 23.12 -4.89 -1.39
CA ALA A 103 21.80 -5.32 -0.91
C ALA A 103 20.93 -5.98 -1.99
N PHE A 104 21.26 -5.83 -3.27
CA PHE A 104 20.36 -6.22 -4.36
C PHE A 104 20.06 -7.71 -4.42
N LYS A 105 21.09 -8.54 -4.35
CA LYS A 105 20.91 -10.00 -4.36
C LYS A 105 20.01 -10.47 -3.20
N PRO A 106 20.32 -10.18 -1.92
CA PRO A 106 19.49 -10.63 -0.81
C PRO A 106 18.10 -9.98 -0.82
N ALA A 107 17.94 -8.76 -1.31
CA ALA A 107 16.61 -8.14 -1.43
C ALA A 107 15.73 -8.86 -2.47
N CYS A 108 16.30 -9.29 -3.59
CA CYS A 108 15.55 -10.13 -4.53
C CYS A 108 15.15 -11.47 -3.93
N ASP A 109 15.98 -12.03 -3.04
CA ASP A 109 15.66 -13.28 -2.34
C ASP A 109 14.50 -13.07 -1.32
N VAL A 110 14.36 -11.88 -0.74
CA VAL A 110 13.19 -11.49 0.06
C VAL A 110 11.92 -11.48 -0.80
N VAL A 111 11.94 -10.79 -1.95
CA VAL A 111 10.79 -10.76 -2.87
C VAL A 111 10.37 -12.16 -3.30
N GLU A 112 11.33 -13.01 -3.65
CA GLU A 112 11.07 -14.40 -4.01
C GLU A 112 10.38 -15.16 -2.88
N ASN A 113 10.83 -14.98 -1.63
CA ASN A 113 10.20 -15.59 -0.46
C ASN A 113 8.78 -15.05 -0.24
N THR A 114 8.55 -13.74 -0.38
CA THR A 114 7.23 -13.11 -0.26
C THR A 114 6.24 -13.67 -1.30
N ILE A 115 6.69 -13.84 -2.55
CA ILE A 115 5.91 -14.53 -3.60
C ILE A 115 5.58 -15.97 -3.19
N ASN A 116 6.58 -16.72 -2.71
CA ASN A 116 6.40 -18.12 -2.33
C ASN A 116 5.47 -18.31 -1.13
N ASN A 117 5.38 -17.33 -0.23
CA ASN A 117 4.46 -17.33 0.90
C ASN A 117 3.01 -17.02 0.50
N GLY A 118 2.77 -16.55 -0.73
CA GLY A 118 1.44 -16.12 -1.19
C GLY A 118 1.09 -14.68 -0.82
N ASP A 119 2.04 -13.91 -0.26
CA ASP A 119 1.84 -12.49 0.07
C ASP A 119 1.98 -11.62 -1.20
N LEU A 120 1.16 -11.89 -2.22
CA LEU A 120 1.36 -11.39 -3.58
C LEU A 120 1.27 -9.87 -3.69
N ASP A 121 0.47 -9.23 -2.84
CA ASP A 121 0.37 -7.77 -2.81
C ASP A 121 1.61 -7.12 -2.23
N GLU A 122 2.19 -7.71 -1.18
CA GLU A 122 3.45 -7.22 -0.61
C GLU A 122 4.61 -7.45 -1.58
N ALA A 123 4.68 -8.63 -2.19
CA ALA A 123 5.68 -8.94 -3.22
C ALA A 123 5.64 -7.94 -4.39
N GLN A 124 4.46 -7.49 -4.81
CA GLN A 124 4.33 -6.46 -5.84
C GLN A 124 4.96 -5.14 -5.41
N ARG A 125 4.75 -4.72 -4.16
CA ARG A 125 5.31 -3.47 -3.65
C ARG A 125 6.82 -3.55 -3.53
N GLU A 126 7.35 -4.62 -2.94
CA GLU A 126 8.78 -4.87 -2.81
C GLU A 126 9.46 -4.91 -4.19
N LEU A 127 8.86 -5.61 -5.16
CA LEU A 127 9.35 -5.67 -6.53
C LEU A 127 9.33 -4.29 -7.21
N SER A 128 8.30 -3.49 -6.96
CA SER A 128 8.22 -2.12 -7.49
C SER A 128 9.28 -1.21 -6.89
N LEU A 129 9.63 -1.40 -5.62
CA LEU A 129 10.73 -0.69 -4.97
C LEU A 129 12.08 -1.05 -5.60
N LEU A 130 12.35 -2.34 -5.82
CA LEU A 130 13.60 -2.78 -6.48
C LEU A 130 13.72 -2.29 -7.93
N ARG A 131 12.60 -2.13 -8.65
CA ARG A 131 12.59 -1.57 -10.01
C ARG A 131 12.95 -0.09 -10.07
N GLN A 132 12.79 0.66 -8.96
CA GLN A 132 13.27 2.05 -8.90
C GLN A 132 14.80 2.10 -8.90
N TYR A 133 15.46 1.06 -8.41
CA TYR A 133 16.92 0.93 -8.44
C TYR A 133 17.43 0.46 -9.81
N ASP A 134 16.88 -0.64 -10.36
CA ASP A 134 17.28 -1.17 -11.67
C ASP A 134 16.07 -1.75 -12.43
N ALA A 135 15.38 -0.92 -13.20
CA ALA A 135 14.17 -1.29 -13.92
C ALA A 135 14.40 -2.35 -15.02
N HIS A 136 15.63 -2.49 -15.53
CA HIS A 136 15.96 -3.37 -16.66
C HIS A 136 16.60 -4.69 -16.21
N ASN A 137 16.64 -4.95 -14.90
CA ASN A 137 17.23 -6.17 -14.37
C ASN A 137 16.43 -7.43 -14.75
N TYR A 138 17.11 -8.41 -15.34
CA TYR A 138 16.49 -9.69 -15.71
C TYR A 138 15.87 -10.43 -14.52
N LYS A 139 16.49 -10.39 -13.32
CA LYS A 139 15.93 -11.07 -12.14
C LYS A 139 14.59 -10.44 -11.73
N LEU A 140 14.45 -9.12 -11.80
CA LEU A 140 13.18 -8.43 -11.50
C LEU A 140 12.10 -8.66 -12.57
N ALA A 141 12.51 -8.84 -13.84
CA ALA A 141 11.59 -9.25 -14.89
C ALA A 141 11.05 -10.67 -14.64
N LEU A 142 11.94 -11.60 -14.28
CA LEU A 142 11.56 -12.98 -13.93
C LEU A 142 10.63 -13.02 -12.71
N LEU A 143 10.98 -12.35 -11.60
CA LEU A 143 10.12 -12.28 -10.42
C LEU A 143 8.74 -11.69 -10.72
N GLY A 144 8.67 -10.68 -11.59
CA GLY A 144 7.40 -10.14 -12.08
C GLY A 144 6.54 -11.17 -12.79
N SER A 145 7.14 -11.95 -13.71
CA SER A 145 6.40 -13.00 -14.42
C SER A 145 5.90 -14.11 -13.50
N VAL A 146 6.67 -14.48 -12.48
CA VAL A 146 6.26 -15.47 -11.47
C VAL A 146 5.10 -14.94 -10.64
N LEU A 147 5.19 -13.69 -10.16
CA LEU A 147 4.13 -13.03 -9.40
C LEU A 147 2.82 -12.94 -10.19
N ASP A 148 2.89 -12.56 -11.47
CA ASP A 148 1.70 -12.47 -12.34
C ASP A 148 1.06 -13.86 -12.53
N ALA A 149 1.87 -14.91 -12.71
CA ALA A 149 1.38 -16.28 -12.81
C ALA A 149 0.66 -16.72 -11.52
N GLN A 150 1.21 -16.42 -10.34
CA GLN A 150 0.58 -16.73 -9.05
C GLN A 150 -0.77 -16.03 -8.89
N ARG A 151 -0.87 -14.74 -9.23
CA ARG A 151 -2.13 -13.99 -9.17
C ARG A 151 -3.21 -14.56 -10.07
N VAL A 152 -2.86 -15.03 -11.26
CA VAL A 152 -3.81 -15.70 -12.17
C VAL A 152 -4.34 -16.98 -11.53
N ILE A 153 -3.49 -17.76 -10.87
CA ILE A 153 -3.89 -18.99 -10.19
C ILE A 153 -4.83 -18.68 -9.02
N GLU A 154 -4.49 -17.71 -8.16
CA GLU A 154 -5.33 -17.32 -7.02
C GLU A 154 -6.70 -16.81 -7.48
N ARG A 155 -6.74 -15.94 -8.48
CA ARG A 155 -7.99 -15.42 -9.04
C ARG A 155 -8.90 -16.55 -9.51
N ARG A 156 -8.36 -17.53 -10.26
CA ARG A 156 -9.13 -18.69 -10.72
C ARG A 156 -9.64 -19.54 -9.56
N ARG A 157 -8.87 -19.68 -8.48
CA ARG A 157 -9.31 -20.39 -7.27
C ARG A 157 -10.49 -19.67 -6.62
N HIS A 158 -10.41 -18.36 -6.44
CA HIS A 158 -11.50 -17.57 -5.85
C HIS A 158 -12.77 -17.58 -6.72
N GLU A 159 -12.63 -17.48 -8.05
CA GLU A 159 -13.76 -17.58 -8.98
C GLU A 159 -14.44 -18.95 -8.90
N ALA A 160 -13.66 -20.03 -8.85
CA ALA A 160 -14.20 -21.38 -8.72
C ALA A 160 -14.89 -21.60 -7.37
N GLU A 161 -14.33 -21.06 -6.27
CA GLU A 161 -14.95 -21.13 -4.95
C GLU A 161 -16.29 -20.36 -4.91
N ALA A 162 -16.32 -19.14 -5.45
CA ALA A 162 -17.53 -18.33 -5.55
C ALA A 162 -18.63 -19.04 -6.34
N ALA A 163 -18.29 -19.64 -7.49
CA ALA A 163 -19.23 -20.42 -8.30
C ALA A 163 -19.78 -21.64 -7.54
N ARG A 164 -18.95 -22.32 -6.74
CA ARG A 164 -19.40 -23.45 -5.90
C ARG A 164 -20.36 -23.01 -4.81
N ILE A 165 -20.10 -21.89 -4.16
CA ILE A 165 -20.98 -21.33 -3.13
C ILE A 165 -22.33 -20.94 -3.74
N GLN A 166 -22.31 -20.28 -4.91
CA GLN A 166 -23.52 -19.88 -5.61
C GLN A 166 -24.38 -21.09 -6.02
N ALA A 167 -23.77 -22.12 -6.61
CA ALA A 167 -24.49 -23.34 -6.98
C ALA A 167 -25.11 -24.08 -5.78
N GLN A 168 -24.47 -24.02 -4.60
CA GLN A 168 -25.04 -24.56 -3.36
C GLN A 168 -26.23 -23.76 -2.85
N GLN A 169 -26.21 -22.43 -3.01
CA GLN A 169 -27.32 -21.55 -2.62
C GLN A 169 -28.54 -21.75 -3.52
N ASP A 170 -28.34 -21.88 -4.84
CA ASP A 170 -29.41 -22.11 -5.81
C ASP A 170 -30.12 -23.48 -5.62
N SER A 171 -29.47 -24.41 -4.92
CA SER A 171 -30.00 -25.75 -4.65
C SER A 171 -30.79 -25.90 -3.33
N ARG A 172 -30.94 -24.81 -2.56
CA ARG A 172 -31.68 -24.78 -1.27
C ARG A 172 -33.05 -24.13 -1.42
#